data_AF-A0A1G2D0T8-F1
#
_entry.id   AF-A0A1G2D0T8-F1
#
_cell.length_a   1.000
_cell.length_b   1.000
_cell.length_c   1.000
_cell.angle_alpha   90.00
_cell.angle_beta   90.00
_cell.angle_gamma   90.00
#
_symmetry.space_group_name_H-M   'P 1'
#
loop_
_entity.id
_entity.type
_entity.pdbx_description
1 polymer ?
#
loop_
_entity_poly.entity_id
_entity_poly.type
_entity_poly.pdbx_seq_one_letter_code
_entity_poly.pdbx_strand_id
1 'polypeptide(L)'
;MILLSTEEMKQRLVRLNNLEHLHAMSRERIVGLEKENKELKQRIKELEDKNNDQHTKLEALSFQFEQIKNKLFGRKPLGITDDYGAYTNAFDEHQLCWAHPQRKLRDMAESREFGDRQKKPTLQTYRQFSQLYHVIQKKIGDNLSPYLKKKFLRVFTTIAASHTRDPVPLAKLKKSLQKNKKKYFTFLDHPDIPIDDNKAERALRHLVIKRKISFGSKTSRGAETTSILTSVILSLKWNDPDNWFKQYLALNA
;
A
#
# COMPACT_ATOMS: atom_id res chain seq x y z
N MET A 1 -83.20 -42.68 43.23
CA MET A 1 -82.37 -41.51 43.59
C MET A 1 -81.42 -41.97 44.68
N ILE A 2 -80.13 -42.14 44.37
CA ILE A 2 -79.14 -42.54 45.39
C ILE A 2 -78.80 -41.28 46.19
N LEU A 3 -79.17 -41.24 47.47
CA LEU A 3 -78.84 -40.13 48.37
C LEU A 3 -77.40 -40.32 48.86
N LEU A 4 -76.54 -39.35 48.57
CA LEU A 4 -75.15 -39.32 49.01
C LEU A 4 -75.07 -39.19 50.53
N SER A 5 -74.06 -39.82 51.15
CA SER A 5 -73.80 -39.65 52.58
C SER A 5 -73.30 -38.23 52.87
N THR A 6 -73.58 -37.72 54.08
CA THR A 6 -73.17 -36.37 54.53
C THR A 6 -71.66 -36.15 54.49
N GLU A 7 -70.87 -37.19 54.76
CA GLU A 7 -69.41 -37.12 54.71
C GLU A 7 -68.89 -37.01 53.27
N GLU A 8 -69.51 -37.73 52.35
CA GLU A 8 -69.16 -37.68 50.93
C GLU A 8 -69.53 -36.34 50.30
N MET A 9 -70.64 -35.72 50.75
CA MET A 9 -71.00 -34.35 50.37
C MET A 9 -69.97 -33.32 50.86
N LYS A 10 -69.47 -33.45 52.10
CA LYS A 10 -68.42 -32.57 52.65
C LYS A 10 -67.11 -32.68 51.87
N GLN A 11 -66.64 -33.89 51.57
CA GLN A 11 -65.40 -34.09 50.81
C GLN A 11 -65.50 -33.52 49.39
N ARG A 12 -66.65 -33.67 48.73
CA ARG A 12 -66.90 -33.08 47.41
C ARG A 12 -66.91 -31.55 47.46
N LEU A 13 -67.49 -30.96 48.50
CA LEU A 13 -67.48 -29.50 48.73
C LEU A 13 -66.07 -28.95 48.91
N VAL A 14 -65.23 -29.59 49.72
CA VAL A 14 -63.82 -29.19 49.90
C VAL A 14 -63.04 -29.30 48.59
N ARG A 15 -63.25 -30.39 47.83
CA ARG A 15 -62.62 -30.57 46.52
C ARG A 15 -63.07 -29.51 45.52
N LEU A 16 -64.35 -29.17 45.48
CA LEU A 16 -64.91 -28.08 44.66
C LEU A 16 -64.25 -26.74 45.00
N ASN A 17 -64.19 -26.38 46.28
CA ASN A 17 -63.56 -25.14 46.72
C ASN A 17 -62.06 -25.07 46.35
N ASN A 18 -61.32 -26.16 46.53
CA ASN A 18 -59.92 -26.25 46.12
C ASN A 18 -59.74 -26.12 44.60
N LEU A 19 -60.64 -26.74 43.81
CA LEU A 19 -60.62 -26.63 42.35
C LEU A 19 -60.95 -25.22 41.87
N GLU A 20 -61.92 -24.54 42.51
CA GLU A 20 -62.26 -23.14 42.21
C GLU A 20 -61.08 -22.21 42.49
N HIS A 21 -60.39 -22.39 43.62
CA HIS A 21 -59.21 -21.60 43.96
C HIS A 21 -58.04 -21.85 42.99
N LEU A 22 -57.77 -23.12 42.63
CA LEU A 22 -56.76 -23.49 41.63
C LEU A 22 -57.07 -22.92 40.25
N HIS A 23 -58.35 -22.93 39.85
CA HIS A 23 -58.80 -22.34 38.59
C HIS A 23 -58.63 -20.82 38.59
N ALA A 24 -58.95 -20.13 39.68
CA ALA A 24 -58.76 -18.69 39.81
C ALA A 24 -57.26 -18.30 39.67
N MET A 25 -56.37 -18.97 40.42
CA MET A 25 -54.93 -18.75 40.32
C MET A 25 -54.37 -19.06 38.92
N SER A 26 -54.84 -20.14 38.30
CA SER A 26 -54.41 -20.51 36.95
C SER A 26 -54.84 -19.47 35.91
N ARG A 27 -56.05 -18.90 36.05
CA ARG A 27 -56.52 -17.81 35.17
C ARG A 27 -55.65 -16.56 35.31
N GLU A 28 -55.32 -16.14 36.52
CA GLU A 28 -54.44 -14.99 36.74
C GLU A 28 -53.05 -15.22 36.14
N ARG A 29 -52.48 -16.42 36.32
CA ARG A 29 -51.20 -16.80 35.74
C ARG A 29 -51.23 -16.80 34.21
N ILE A 30 -52.30 -17.32 33.60
CA ILE A 30 -52.47 -17.32 32.14
C ILE A 30 -52.50 -15.89 31.61
N VAL A 31 -53.28 -15.00 32.24
CA VAL A 31 -53.35 -13.58 31.84
C VAL A 31 -51.98 -12.90 31.94
N GLY A 32 -51.22 -13.18 33.01
CA GLY A 32 -49.85 -12.68 33.17
C GLY A 32 -48.91 -13.16 32.05
N LEU A 33 -48.92 -14.46 31.77
CA LEU A 33 -48.09 -15.08 30.72
C LEU A 33 -48.48 -14.62 29.31
N GLU A 34 -49.77 -14.35 29.06
CA GLU A 34 -50.24 -13.80 27.78
C GLU A 34 -49.75 -12.37 27.57
N LYS A 35 -49.75 -11.55 28.62
CA LYS A 35 -49.20 -10.19 28.59
C LYS A 35 -47.69 -10.21 28.32
N GLU A 36 -46.94 -11.04 29.05
CA GLU A 36 -45.50 -11.19 28.86
C GLU A 36 -45.16 -11.72 27.46
N ASN A 37 -45.91 -12.71 26.96
CA ASN A 37 -45.75 -13.18 25.57
C ASN A 37 -45.97 -12.08 24.54
N LYS A 38 -46.93 -11.19 24.77
CA LYS A 38 -47.19 -10.07 23.86
C LYS A 38 -46.02 -9.09 23.85
N GLU A 39 -45.48 -8.76 25.02
CA GLU A 39 -44.32 -7.88 25.16
C GLU A 39 -43.06 -8.49 24.53
N LEU A 40 -42.80 -9.78 24.77
CA LEU A 40 -41.68 -10.51 24.16
C LEU A 40 -41.79 -10.55 22.63
N LYS A 41 -42.98 -10.81 22.08
CA LYS A 41 -43.20 -10.78 20.62
C LYS A 41 -42.94 -9.40 20.03
N GLN A 42 -43.36 -8.33 20.72
CA GLN A 42 -43.06 -6.97 20.31
C GLN A 42 -41.55 -6.72 20.30
N ARG A 43 -40.84 -7.17 21.35
CA ARG A 43 -39.39 -7.00 21.46
C ARG A 43 -38.60 -7.79 20.42
N ILE A 44 -39.02 -9.02 20.11
CA ILE A 44 -38.41 -9.82 19.04
C ILE A 44 -38.52 -9.09 17.71
N LYS A 45 -39.70 -8.54 17.39
CA LYS A 45 -39.90 -7.78 16.16
C LYS A 45 -38.98 -6.55 16.09
N GLU A 46 -38.87 -5.78 17.17
CA GLU A 46 -37.95 -4.64 17.23
C GLU A 46 -36.48 -5.05 17.03
N LEU A 47 -36.08 -6.20 17.57
CA LEU A 47 -34.72 -6.72 17.43
C LEU A 47 -34.46 -7.21 16.01
N GLU A 48 -35.44 -7.87 15.38
CA GLU A 48 -35.37 -8.28 13.98
C GLU A 48 -35.24 -7.06 13.05
N ASP A 49 -36.07 -6.04 13.26
CA ASP A 49 -36.02 -4.79 12.48
C ASP A 49 -34.64 -4.10 12.63
N LYS A 50 -34.11 -4.03 13.85
CA LYS A 50 -32.77 -3.46 14.12
C LYS A 50 -31.66 -4.28 13.48
N ASN A 51 -31.74 -5.61 13.54
CA ASN A 51 -30.73 -6.48 12.96
C ASN A 51 -30.72 -6.36 11.43
N ASN A 52 -31.90 -6.22 10.82
CA ASN A 52 -32.03 -6.01 9.38
C ASN A 52 -31.43 -4.65 8.96
N ASP A 53 -31.74 -3.58 9.69
CA ASP A 53 -31.13 -2.25 9.47
C ASP A 53 -29.60 -2.27 9.64
N GLN A 54 -29.09 -2.98 10.66
CA GLN A 54 -27.65 -3.18 10.84
C GLN A 54 -27.02 -3.93 9.66
N HIS A 55 -27.70 -4.96 9.13
CA HIS A 55 -27.21 -5.71 7.98
C HIS A 55 -27.11 -4.84 6.74
N THR A 56 -28.14 -4.03 6.44
CA THR A 56 -28.13 -3.09 5.32
C THR A 56 -27.00 -2.06 5.45
N LYS A 57 -26.75 -1.55 6.67
CA LYS A 57 -25.64 -0.63 6.93
C LYS A 57 -24.27 -1.28 6.71
N LEU A 58 -24.10 -2.53 7.15
CA LEU A 58 -22.86 -3.29 6.94
C LEU A 58 -22.58 -3.54 5.46
N GLU A 59 -23.60 -3.89 4.68
CA GLU A 59 -23.48 -4.07 3.23
C GLU A 59 -23.06 -2.77 2.54
N ALA A 60 -23.72 -1.65 2.87
CA ALA A 60 -23.38 -0.34 2.32
C ALA A 60 -21.93 0.07 2.66
N LEU A 61 -21.49 -0.16 3.91
CA LEU A 61 -20.14 0.14 4.34
C LEU A 61 -19.10 -0.74 3.65
N SER A 62 -19.38 -2.05 3.52
CA SER A 62 -18.53 -3.00 2.80
C SER A 62 -18.33 -2.58 1.34
N PHE A 63 -19.40 -2.17 0.67
CA PHE A 63 -19.34 -1.66 -0.70
C PHE A 63 -18.48 -0.40 -0.82
N GLN A 64 -18.66 0.58 0.09
CA GLN A 64 -17.81 1.77 0.13
C GLN A 64 -16.35 1.42 0.38
N PHE A 65 -16.08 0.46 1.27
CA PHE A 65 -14.72 0.01 1.58
C PHE A 65 -14.05 -0.59 0.36
N GLU A 66 -14.76 -1.41 -0.41
CA GLU A 66 -14.21 -2.02 -1.63
C GLU A 66 -14.00 -0.98 -2.75
N GLN A 67 -14.86 0.03 -2.86
CA GLN A 67 -14.63 1.17 -3.74
C GLN A 67 -13.38 1.97 -3.36
N ILE A 68 -13.21 2.26 -2.06
CA ILE A 68 -12.03 2.96 -1.53
C ILE A 68 -10.77 2.13 -1.77
N LYS A 69 -10.80 0.84 -1.49
CA LYS A 69 -9.70 -0.10 -1.73
C LYS A 69 -9.33 -0.16 -3.22
N ASN A 70 -10.30 -0.18 -4.13
CA ASN A 70 -10.02 -0.10 -5.57
C ASN A 70 -9.44 1.25 -6.00
N LYS A 71 -9.88 2.36 -5.39
CA LYS A 71 -9.27 3.68 -5.63
C LYS A 71 -7.83 3.79 -5.10
N LEU A 72 -7.55 3.18 -3.95
CA LEU A 72 -6.24 3.24 -3.29
C LEU A 72 -5.25 2.20 -3.82
N PHE A 73 -5.73 1.01 -4.18
CA PHE A 73 -4.91 -0.17 -4.47
C PHE A 73 -5.24 -0.87 -5.80
N GLY A 74 -6.31 -0.48 -6.51
CA GLY A 74 -6.71 -1.07 -7.78
C GLY A 74 -5.86 -0.64 -8.98
N ARG A 75 -4.98 0.33 -8.81
CA ARG A 75 -3.91 0.70 -9.75
C ARG A 75 -2.57 0.33 -9.16
N LYS A 76 -1.67 -0.24 -9.96
CA LYS A 76 -0.29 -0.41 -9.52
C LYS A 76 0.30 0.99 -9.27
N PRO A 77 1.04 1.17 -8.17
CA PRO A 77 1.54 2.49 -7.80
C PRO A 77 2.47 3.05 -8.87
N LEU A 78 2.62 4.37 -8.93
CA LEU A 78 3.71 4.99 -9.67
C LEU A 78 5.03 4.61 -9.01
N GLY A 79 5.95 4.04 -9.78
CA GLY A 79 7.27 3.64 -9.30
C GLY A 79 8.39 4.56 -9.79
N ILE A 80 9.39 4.80 -8.96
CA ILE A 80 10.64 5.48 -9.33
C ILE A 80 11.78 4.48 -9.17
N THR A 81 12.40 4.01 -10.26
CA THR A 81 13.46 2.98 -10.19
C THR A 81 14.51 3.17 -11.26
N ASP A 82 15.53 2.31 -11.27
CA ASP A 82 16.42 2.13 -12.41
C ASP A 82 15.75 1.35 -13.56
N ASP A 83 16.50 1.12 -14.64
CA ASP A 83 16.07 0.35 -15.82
C ASP A 83 16.29 -1.17 -15.63
N TYR A 84 16.12 -1.69 -14.41
CA TYR A 84 16.22 -3.12 -14.15
C TYR A 84 14.96 -3.86 -14.63
N GLY A 85 15.17 -4.97 -15.35
CA GLY A 85 14.10 -5.70 -16.05
C GLY A 85 12.98 -6.21 -15.14
N ALA A 86 13.26 -6.47 -13.86
CA ALA A 86 12.25 -6.91 -12.90
C ALA A 86 11.11 -5.89 -12.70
N TYR A 87 11.35 -4.60 -12.96
CA TYR A 87 10.35 -3.55 -12.80
C TYR A 87 9.42 -3.37 -14.00
N THR A 88 9.62 -4.11 -15.10
CA THR A 88 8.91 -3.89 -16.37
C THR A 88 7.38 -3.84 -16.22
N ASN A 89 6.83 -4.69 -15.35
CA ASN A 89 5.39 -4.80 -15.10
C ASN A 89 5.01 -4.50 -13.64
N ALA A 90 5.90 -3.88 -12.87
CA ALA A 90 5.70 -3.63 -11.44
C ALA A 90 4.78 -2.42 -11.17
N PHE A 91 4.64 -1.51 -12.13
CA PHE A 91 3.98 -0.21 -11.97
C PHE A 91 3.07 0.11 -13.17
N ASP A 92 1.99 0.86 -12.94
CA ASP A 92 1.13 1.35 -14.03
C ASP A 92 1.78 2.56 -14.71
N GLU A 93 2.43 3.40 -13.90
CA GLU A 93 3.25 4.51 -14.34
C GLU A 93 4.67 4.38 -13.78
N HIS A 94 5.67 4.67 -14.59
CA HIS A 94 7.07 4.40 -14.22
C HIS A 94 7.94 5.62 -14.53
N GLN A 95 8.54 6.19 -13.49
CA GLN A 95 9.61 7.18 -13.59
C GLN A 95 10.96 6.47 -13.53
N LEU A 96 11.77 6.60 -14.59
CA LEU A 96 13.15 6.14 -14.54
C LEU A 96 14.06 7.19 -13.88
N CYS A 97 14.92 6.72 -12.99
CA CYS A 97 15.88 7.54 -12.26
C CYS A 97 16.96 8.11 -13.21
N TRP A 98 17.05 9.44 -13.29
CA TRP A 98 17.98 10.15 -14.17
C TRP A 98 19.44 10.04 -13.74
N ALA A 99 19.71 9.84 -12.44
CA ALA A 99 21.05 9.65 -11.92
C ALA A 99 21.77 8.43 -12.53
N HIS A 100 21.05 7.40 -13.01
CA HIS A 100 21.65 6.21 -13.60
C HIS A 100 22.33 6.49 -14.96
N PRO A 101 21.64 7.01 -15.99
CA PRO A 101 22.30 7.38 -17.24
C PRO A 101 23.35 8.47 -17.05
N GLN A 102 23.14 9.42 -16.13
CA GLN A 102 24.15 10.43 -15.79
C GLN A 102 25.47 9.79 -15.32
N ARG A 103 25.40 8.81 -14.40
CA ARG A 103 26.58 8.07 -13.94
C ARG A 103 27.24 7.29 -15.06
N LYS A 104 26.45 6.51 -15.83
CA LYS A 104 26.98 5.71 -16.96
C LYS A 104 27.70 6.59 -18.00
N LEU A 105 27.14 7.75 -18.34
CA LEU A 105 27.75 8.69 -19.28
C LEU A 105 29.05 9.29 -18.73
N ARG A 106 29.09 9.66 -17.44
CA ARG A 106 30.31 10.14 -16.78
C ARG A 106 31.39 9.07 -16.80
N ASP A 107 31.07 7.86 -16.38
CA ASP A 107 32.03 6.76 -16.31
C ASP A 107 32.60 6.43 -17.71
N MET A 108 31.76 6.51 -18.77
CA MET A 108 32.24 6.39 -20.16
C MET A 108 33.13 7.57 -20.60
N ALA A 109 32.85 8.79 -20.16
CA ALA A 109 33.65 9.96 -20.49
C ALA A 109 35.02 9.97 -19.76
N GLU A 110 35.07 9.41 -18.56
CA GLU A 110 36.28 9.31 -17.72
C GLU A 110 37.09 8.02 -17.99
N SER A 111 36.52 7.04 -18.67
CA SER A 111 37.18 5.77 -18.97
C SER A 111 38.47 5.97 -19.79
N ARG A 112 39.51 5.26 -19.35
CA ARG A 112 40.81 5.18 -20.04
C ARG A 112 40.82 4.15 -21.18
N GLU A 113 39.78 3.31 -21.28
CA GLU A 113 39.67 2.23 -22.26
C GLU A 113 39.29 2.73 -23.66
N PHE A 114 38.71 3.94 -23.75
CA PHE A 114 38.36 4.55 -25.03
C PHE A 114 39.55 5.29 -25.64
N GLY A 115 39.81 5.04 -26.93
CA GLY A 115 40.75 5.84 -27.72
C GLY A 115 40.22 7.27 -27.97
N ASP A 116 41.10 8.18 -28.40
CA ASP A 116 40.78 9.62 -28.53
C ASP A 116 39.56 9.91 -29.42
N ARG A 117 39.41 9.14 -30.52
CA ARG A 117 38.26 9.28 -31.43
C ARG A 117 36.93 8.93 -30.77
N GLN A 118 36.92 8.03 -29.79
CA GLN A 118 35.73 7.59 -29.06
C GLN A 118 35.44 8.46 -27.83
N LYS A 119 36.47 9.09 -27.24
CA LYS A 119 36.29 10.00 -26.09
C LYS A 119 35.52 11.27 -26.42
N LYS A 120 35.70 11.82 -27.62
CA LYS A 120 35.00 13.05 -28.03
C LYS A 120 33.47 12.91 -27.97
N PRO A 121 32.83 11.90 -28.60
CA PRO A 121 31.37 11.74 -28.54
C PRO A 121 30.85 11.38 -27.14
N THR A 122 31.59 10.59 -26.34
CA THR A 122 31.18 10.26 -24.95
C THR A 122 31.19 11.50 -24.07
N LEU A 123 32.28 12.29 -24.11
CA LEU A 123 32.40 13.53 -23.35
C LEU A 123 31.36 14.58 -23.77
N GLN A 124 31.10 14.72 -25.08
CA GLN A 124 30.08 15.63 -25.58
C GLN A 124 28.68 15.22 -25.08
N THR A 125 28.34 13.95 -25.20
CA THR A 125 27.03 13.42 -24.76
C THR A 125 26.88 13.59 -23.25
N TYR A 126 27.92 13.28 -22.47
CA TYR A 126 27.93 13.48 -21.03
C TYR A 126 27.69 14.96 -20.65
N ARG A 127 28.42 15.90 -21.25
CA ARG A 127 28.25 17.34 -20.96
C ARG A 127 26.83 17.83 -21.27
N GLN A 128 26.29 17.45 -22.43
CA GLN A 128 24.93 17.84 -22.82
C GLN A 128 23.87 17.23 -21.90
N PHE A 129 23.99 15.95 -21.58
CA PHE A 129 23.07 15.27 -20.67
C PHE A 129 23.14 15.85 -19.26
N SER A 130 24.35 16.06 -18.74
CA SER A 130 24.60 16.66 -17.43
C SER A 130 24.00 18.07 -17.32
N GLN A 131 24.16 18.89 -18.36
CA GLN A 131 23.54 20.21 -18.42
C GLN A 131 22.01 20.13 -18.38
N LEU A 132 21.41 19.25 -19.20
CA LEU A 132 19.95 19.05 -19.20
C LEU A 132 19.46 18.59 -17.83
N TYR A 133 20.12 17.60 -17.25
CA TYR A 133 19.79 17.04 -15.95
C TYR A 133 19.85 18.10 -14.84
N HIS A 134 20.91 18.91 -14.79
CA HIS A 134 21.03 20.02 -13.82
C HIS A 134 19.93 21.08 -13.98
N VAL A 135 19.59 21.42 -15.22
CA VAL A 135 18.49 22.37 -15.49
C VAL A 135 17.15 21.81 -15.02
N ILE A 136 16.88 20.52 -15.26
CA ILE A 136 15.67 19.86 -14.78
C ILE A 136 15.64 19.83 -13.25
N GLN A 137 16.73 19.42 -12.59
CA GLN A 137 16.82 19.38 -11.13
C GLN A 137 16.53 20.74 -10.47
N LYS A 138 17.00 21.84 -11.08
CA LYS A 138 16.73 23.20 -10.59
C LYS A 138 15.29 23.69 -10.82
N LYS A 139 14.54 23.02 -11.70
CA LYS A 139 13.20 23.42 -12.13
C LYS A 139 12.12 22.45 -11.68
N ILE A 140 12.49 21.38 -10.99
CA ILE A 140 11.54 20.42 -10.45
C ILE A 140 10.78 21.07 -9.29
N GLY A 141 9.47 20.82 -9.18
CA GLY A 141 8.59 21.50 -8.22
C GLY A 141 8.11 22.90 -8.65
N ASP A 142 8.69 23.50 -9.70
CA ASP A 142 8.15 24.73 -10.31
C ASP A 142 6.97 24.39 -11.25
N ASN A 143 6.07 25.35 -11.46
CA ASN A 143 5.05 25.23 -12.51
C ASN A 143 5.71 25.36 -13.90
N LEU A 144 6.02 24.22 -14.53
CA LEU A 144 6.71 24.14 -15.82
C LEU A 144 5.79 24.53 -16.98
N SER A 145 6.15 25.59 -17.72
CA SER A 145 5.40 26.01 -18.91
C SER A 145 5.40 24.93 -20.01
N PRO A 146 4.34 24.82 -20.83
CA PRO A 146 4.27 23.86 -21.93
C PRO A 146 5.46 23.96 -22.90
N TYR A 147 5.97 25.19 -23.10
CA TYR A 147 7.17 25.44 -23.90
C TYR A 147 8.41 24.75 -23.31
N LEU A 148 8.61 24.88 -21.99
CA LEU A 148 9.77 24.30 -21.32
C LEU A 148 9.71 22.77 -21.31
N LYS A 149 8.52 22.18 -21.08
CA LYS A 149 8.28 20.73 -21.21
C LYS A 149 8.69 20.22 -22.60
N LYS A 150 8.21 20.87 -23.67
CA LYS A 150 8.59 20.54 -25.06
C LYS A 150 10.09 20.74 -25.32
N LYS A 151 10.70 21.78 -24.74
CA LYS A 151 12.15 22.03 -24.85
C LYS A 151 12.97 20.89 -24.25
N PHE A 152 12.64 20.42 -23.05
CA PHE A 152 13.35 19.29 -22.43
C PHE A 152 13.25 18.01 -23.27
N LEU A 153 12.04 17.68 -23.74
CA LEU A 153 11.81 16.51 -24.59
C LEU A 153 12.62 16.56 -25.90
N ARG A 154 12.74 17.74 -26.51
CA ARG A 154 13.52 17.96 -27.74
C ARG A 154 15.00 17.83 -27.48
N VAL A 155 15.54 18.52 -26.47
CA VAL A 155 16.96 18.45 -26.12
C VAL A 155 17.36 17.00 -25.78
N PHE A 156 16.54 16.30 -25.00
CA PHE A 156 16.77 14.89 -24.70
C PHE A 156 16.80 14.02 -25.95
N THR A 157 15.87 14.20 -26.89
CA THR A 157 15.88 13.46 -28.16
C THR A 157 17.13 13.73 -28.97
N THR A 158 17.61 14.97 -29.02
CA THR A 158 18.87 15.30 -29.69
C THR A 158 20.07 14.62 -29.03
N ILE A 159 20.14 14.61 -27.70
CA ILE A 159 21.23 13.95 -26.96
C ILE A 159 21.19 12.43 -27.14
N ALA A 160 19.99 11.85 -27.09
CA ALA A 160 19.78 10.42 -27.22
C ALA A 160 19.93 9.94 -28.66
N ALA A 161 20.03 10.81 -29.67
CA ALA A 161 20.17 10.43 -31.07
C ALA A 161 21.49 9.69 -31.33
N SER A 162 21.39 8.54 -32.01
CA SER A 162 22.54 7.72 -32.39
C SER A 162 23.39 8.42 -33.43
N HIS A 163 24.72 8.32 -33.30
CA HIS A 163 25.67 8.77 -34.30
C HIS A 163 26.60 7.62 -34.69
N THR A 164 26.99 7.56 -35.97
CA THR A 164 28.02 6.63 -36.49
C THR A 164 29.37 6.65 -35.76
N ARG A 165 29.69 7.74 -35.04
CA ARG A 165 30.92 7.90 -34.26
C ARG A 165 30.78 7.44 -32.81
N ASP A 166 29.57 7.10 -32.38
CA ASP A 166 29.34 6.65 -31.01
C ASP A 166 30.00 5.28 -30.81
N PRO A 167 30.83 5.09 -29.77
CA PRO A 167 31.30 3.76 -29.42
C PRO A 167 30.12 2.87 -29.02
N VAL A 168 30.27 1.56 -29.20
CA VAL A 168 29.20 0.56 -28.97
C VAL A 168 28.48 0.75 -27.62
N PRO A 169 29.16 0.97 -26.47
CA PRO A 169 28.49 1.19 -25.19
C PRO A 169 27.60 2.45 -25.19
N LEU A 170 28.06 3.54 -25.81
CA LEU A 170 27.30 4.78 -25.91
C LEU A 170 26.08 4.62 -26.81
N ALA A 171 26.25 3.96 -27.96
CA ALA A 171 25.15 3.68 -28.89
C ALA A 171 24.05 2.83 -28.23
N LYS A 172 24.44 1.81 -27.44
CA LYS A 172 23.50 0.99 -26.65
C LYS A 172 22.76 1.82 -25.61
N LEU A 173 23.46 2.68 -24.87
CA LEU A 173 22.84 3.56 -23.87
C LEU A 173 21.86 4.54 -24.51
N LYS A 174 22.26 5.21 -25.59
CA LYS A 174 21.40 6.11 -26.38
C LYS A 174 20.14 5.42 -26.89
N LYS A 175 20.26 4.18 -27.37
CA LYS A 175 19.09 3.35 -27.78
C LYS A 175 18.14 3.06 -26.60
N SER A 176 18.68 2.74 -25.42
CA SER A 176 17.84 2.59 -24.20
C SER A 176 17.16 3.92 -23.81
N LEU A 177 17.89 5.04 -23.84
CA LEU A 177 17.32 6.38 -23.57
C LEU A 177 16.17 6.71 -24.52
N GLN A 178 16.32 6.45 -25.81
CA GLN A 178 15.26 6.65 -26.81
C GLN A 178 14.05 5.76 -26.51
N LYS A 179 14.27 4.46 -26.31
CA LYS A 179 13.20 3.48 -26.03
C LYS A 179 12.40 3.88 -24.79
N ASN A 180 13.08 4.31 -23.74
CA ASN A 180 12.50 4.62 -22.44
C ASN A 180 12.19 6.11 -22.25
N LYS A 181 12.22 6.93 -23.31
CA LYS A 181 12.05 8.39 -23.22
C LYS A 181 10.83 8.80 -22.39
N LYS A 182 9.66 8.18 -22.61
CA LYS A 182 8.43 8.51 -21.87
C LYS A 182 8.63 8.33 -20.37
N LYS A 183 9.26 7.23 -19.95
CA LYS A 183 9.51 6.91 -18.54
C LYS A 183 10.49 7.87 -17.85
N TYR A 184 11.40 8.51 -18.58
CA TYR A 184 12.26 9.55 -18.00
C TYR A 184 11.50 10.85 -17.73
N PHE A 185 10.36 11.08 -18.38
CA PHE A 185 9.61 12.34 -18.29
C PHE A 185 8.27 12.22 -17.56
N THR A 186 7.99 11.11 -16.87
CA THR A 186 6.75 10.90 -16.09
C THR A 186 6.53 12.00 -15.05
N PHE A 187 7.59 12.53 -14.45
CA PHE A 187 7.53 13.68 -13.52
C PHE A 187 6.96 14.98 -14.14
N LEU A 188 6.88 15.10 -15.47
CA LEU A 188 6.24 16.25 -16.10
C LEU A 188 4.71 16.22 -15.95
N ASP A 189 4.14 15.03 -15.77
CA ASP A 189 2.71 14.82 -15.54
C ASP A 189 2.40 14.72 -14.04
N HIS A 190 3.41 14.36 -13.23
CA HIS A 190 3.33 14.27 -11.76
C HIS A 190 4.39 15.17 -11.10
N PRO A 191 4.12 16.47 -10.90
CA PRO A 191 5.13 17.43 -10.41
C PRO A 191 5.66 17.13 -9.00
N ASP A 192 4.94 16.31 -8.23
CA ASP A 192 5.24 15.99 -6.83
C ASP A 192 6.30 14.89 -6.67
N ILE A 193 6.66 14.20 -7.76
CA ILE A 193 7.64 13.12 -7.74
C ILE A 193 9.05 13.62 -8.10
N PRO A 194 10.11 13.10 -7.45
CA PRO A 194 11.47 13.39 -7.87
C PRO A 194 11.83 12.67 -9.18
N ILE A 195 12.82 13.20 -9.90
CA ILE A 195 13.38 12.53 -11.10
C ILE A 195 14.37 11.41 -10.77
N ASP A 196 14.78 11.28 -9.51
CA ASP A 196 15.79 10.34 -9.04
C ASP A 196 15.28 9.52 -7.86
N ASP A 197 15.73 8.28 -7.79
CA ASP A 197 15.48 7.36 -6.67
C ASP A 197 16.51 7.53 -5.52
N ASN A 198 17.03 8.74 -5.34
CA ASN A 198 18.09 9.00 -4.36
C ASN A 198 17.64 8.68 -2.93
N LYS A 199 16.34 8.74 -2.64
CA LYS A 199 15.80 8.41 -1.30
C LYS A 199 15.88 6.90 -1.05
N ALA A 200 15.42 6.05 -1.96
CA ALA A 200 15.50 4.60 -1.76
C ALA A 200 16.95 4.10 -1.86
N GLU A 201 17.77 4.64 -2.77
CA GLU A 201 19.19 4.29 -2.83
C GLU A 201 19.92 4.63 -1.51
N ARG A 202 19.67 5.81 -0.93
CA ARG A 202 20.24 6.19 0.38
C ARG A 202 19.70 5.34 1.50
N ALA A 203 18.42 5.03 1.48
CA ALA A 203 17.79 4.12 2.43
C ALA A 203 18.49 2.77 2.41
N LEU A 204 18.82 2.18 1.26
CA LEU A 204 19.48 0.88 1.17
C LEU A 204 21.00 0.91 1.43
N ARG A 205 21.63 2.08 1.46
CA ARG A 205 23.10 2.21 1.51
C ARG A 205 23.74 1.53 2.72
N HIS A 206 23.13 1.62 3.90
CA HIS A 206 23.68 1.03 5.11
C HIS A 206 23.68 -0.51 5.04
N LEU A 207 22.67 -1.12 4.38
CA LEU A 207 22.66 -2.56 4.10
C LEU A 207 23.78 -2.96 3.15
N VAL A 208 23.99 -2.18 2.09
CA VAL A 208 25.08 -2.42 1.12
C VAL A 208 26.44 -2.35 1.81
N ILE A 209 26.65 -1.35 2.67
CA ILE A 209 27.89 -1.22 3.47
C ILE A 209 28.05 -2.41 4.41
N LYS A 210 27.00 -2.78 5.17
CA LYS A 210 27.02 -3.96 6.05
C LYS A 210 27.42 -5.20 5.27
N ARG A 211 26.78 -5.46 4.13
CA ARG A 211 27.07 -6.61 3.26
C ARG A 211 28.51 -6.61 2.78
N LYS A 212 29.06 -5.44 2.43
CA LYS A 212 30.45 -5.31 1.99
C LYS A 212 31.45 -5.64 3.11
N ILE A 213 31.19 -5.18 4.33
CA ILE A 213 32.06 -5.40 5.50
C ILE A 213 31.94 -6.84 6.00
N SER A 214 30.73 -7.39 6.06
CA SER A 214 30.46 -8.72 6.62
C SER A 214 30.52 -9.86 5.59
N PHE A 215 30.87 -9.56 4.33
CA PHE A 215 30.80 -10.49 3.19
C PHE A 215 29.40 -11.09 2.95
N GLY A 216 28.35 -10.41 3.42
CA GLY A 216 26.95 -10.87 3.30
C GLY A 216 26.61 -12.07 4.18
N SER A 217 25.50 -12.74 3.85
CA SER A 217 25.03 -13.92 4.57
C SER A 217 25.53 -15.19 3.91
N LYS A 218 26.04 -16.14 4.69
CA LYS A 218 26.55 -17.44 4.20
C LYS A 218 25.46 -18.45 3.89
N THR A 219 24.25 -18.26 4.43
CA THR A 219 23.10 -19.16 4.26
C THR A 219 21.84 -18.36 3.94
N SER A 220 20.88 -18.99 3.24
CA SER A 220 19.59 -18.38 2.92
C SER A 220 18.83 -17.97 4.19
N ARG A 221 18.84 -18.82 5.22
CA ARG A 221 18.26 -18.50 6.54
C ARG A 221 18.90 -17.26 7.16
N GLY A 222 20.22 -17.12 7.09
CA GLY A 222 20.91 -15.92 7.57
C GLY A 222 20.58 -14.66 6.77
N ALA A 223 20.34 -14.79 5.46
CA ALA A 223 19.89 -13.69 4.60
C ALA A 223 18.47 -13.26 4.97
N GLU A 224 17.57 -14.22 5.17
CA GLU A 224 16.19 -13.99 5.59
C GLU A 224 16.12 -13.32 6.97
N THR A 225 16.82 -13.87 7.97
CA THR A 225 16.91 -13.26 9.30
C THR A 225 17.45 -11.83 9.23
N THR A 226 18.49 -11.57 8.43
CA THR A 226 19.01 -10.21 8.23
C THR A 226 17.97 -9.30 7.59
N SER A 227 17.22 -9.79 6.60
CA SER A 227 16.15 -9.04 5.93
C SER A 227 15.06 -8.61 6.91
N ILE A 228 14.55 -9.56 7.71
CA ILE A 228 13.50 -9.32 8.71
C ILE A 228 13.98 -8.31 9.76
N LEU A 229 15.14 -8.56 10.39
CA LEU A 229 15.67 -7.70 11.43
C LEU A 229 15.92 -6.28 10.91
N THR A 230 16.48 -6.16 9.70
CA THR A 230 16.73 -4.85 9.12
C THR A 230 15.42 -4.12 8.82
N SER A 231 14.42 -4.82 8.28
CA SER A 231 13.10 -4.23 8.00
C SER A 231 12.50 -3.58 9.26
N VAL A 232 12.52 -4.30 10.39
CA VAL A 232 12.03 -3.79 11.69
C VAL A 232 12.86 -2.60 12.17
N ILE A 233 14.19 -2.78 12.25
CA ILE A 233 15.09 -1.75 12.79
C ILE A 233 15.02 -0.45 11.99
N LEU A 234 15.01 -0.53 10.66
CA LEU A 234 14.95 0.66 9.82
C LEU A 234 13.59 1.35 9.87
N SER A 235 12.51 0.57 9.92
CA SER A 235 11.16 1.14 10.02
C SER A 235 11.03 1.94 11.31
N LEU A 236 11.50 1.39 12.45
CA LEU A 236 11.53 2.11 13.73
C LEU A 236 12.43 3.34 13.66
N LYS A 237 13.64 3.20 13.10
CA LYS A 237 14.61 4.31 12.97
C LYS A 237 14.11 5.44 12.07
N TRP A 238 13.36 5.15 11.02
CA TRP A 238 12.79 6.19 10.15
C TRP A 238 11.56 6.85 10.75
N ASN A 239 10.83 6.14 11.62
CA ASN A 239 9.65 6.68 12.30
C ASN A 239 10.05 7.57 13.49
N ASP A 240 10.98 7.10 14.34
CA ASP A 240 11.47 7.83 15.51
C ASP A 240 12.99 7.64 15.66
N PRO A 241 13.80 8.45 14.97
CA PRO A 241 15.26 8.33 14.99
C PRO A 241 15.90 8.43 16.38
N ASP A 242 15.22 9.06 17.34
CA ASP A 242 15.76 9.33 18.67
C ASP A 242 15.42 8.20 19.66
N ASN A 243 14.28 7.52 19.48
CA ASN A 243 13.83 6.47 20.41
C ASN A 243 13.69 5.08 19.78
N TRP A 244 14.04 4.88 18.51
CA TRP A 244 13.86 3.60 17.82
C TRP A 244 14.44 2.39 18.57
N PHE A 245 15.57 2.56 19.29
CA PHE A 245 16.18 1.46 20.02
C PHE A 245 15.36 1.07 21.26
N LYS A 246 14.77 2.05 21.97
CA LYS A 246 13.84 1.78 23.06
C LYS A 246 12.58 1.08 22.55
N GLN A 247 12.04 1.55 21.43
CA GLN A 247 10.88 0.92 20.78
C GLN A 247 11.19 -0.52 20.35
N TYR A 248 12.38 -0.76 19.79
CA TYR A 248 12.83 -2.10 19.42
C TYR A 248 12.92 -3.04 20.63
N LEU A 249 13.49 -2.58 21.75
CA LEU A 249 13.57 -3.37 22.98
C LEU A 249 12.17 -3.69 23.55
N ALA A 250 11.23 -2.76 23.42
CA ALA A 250 9.85 -2.95 23.87
C ALA A 250 9.04 -3.97 23.03
N LEU A 251 9.48 -4.33 21.81
CA LEU A 251 8.80 -5.35 21.00
C LEU A 251 8.91 -6.77 21.58
N ASN A 252 9.85 -6.98 22.52
CA ASN A 252 10.13 -8.26 23.16
C ASN A 252 9.74 -8.28 24.66
N ALA A 253 9.19 -7.19 25.19
CA ALA A 253 8.74 -7.05 26.57
C ALA A 253 7.24 -7.34 26.66
#